data_AF-A0A0D8HCS4-F1
#
_entry.id   AF-A0A0D8HCS4-F1
#
_cell.length_a   1.000
_cell.length_b   1.000
_cell.length_c   1.000
_cell.angle_alpha   90.00
_cell.angle_beta   90.00
_cell.angle_gamma   90.00
#
_symmetry.space_group_name_H-M   'P 1'
#
loop_
_entity.id
_entity.type
_entity.pdbx_description
1 polymer ?
#
loop_
_entity_poly.entity_id
_entity_poly.type
_entity_poly.pdbx_seq_one_letter_code
_entity_poly.pdbx_strand_id
1 'polypeptide(L)'
;MPEYRRGVNKSQVAEAVGRDTPWWRDPNWAVIDRDLRESDASQLSYYPSALDDIRIGGLYMLYGPRRVGKSVLVKRTVQALLDQGVNPRQIIRVTVDVRFRCI
;
A
#
# COMPACT_ATOMS: atom_id res chain seq x y z
N MET A 1 13.80 26.08 -17.93
CA MET A 1 13.45 24.77 -17.34
C MET A 1 14.49 24.46 -16.27
N PRO A 2 14.25 24.71 -14.97
CA PRO A 2 15.28 24.46 -13.96
C PRO A 2 15.30 22.99 -13.53
N GLU A 3 16.52 22.55 -13.23
CA GLU A 3 16.96 21.18 -13.03
C GLU A 3 16.34 20.52 -11.78
N TYR A 4 15.57 19.45 -11.99
CA TYR A 4 15.12 18.56 -10.92
C TYR A 4 16.21 17.52 -10.64
N ARG A 5 17.31 17.94 -10.00
CA ARG A 5 18.24 17.01 -9.32
C ARG A 5 18.42 17.47 -7.88
N ARG A 6 17.35 17.33 -7.09
CA ARG A 6 17.46 17.34 -5.63
C ARG A 6 18.11 16.03 -5.23
N GLY A 7 19.28 16.09 -4.57
CA GLY A 7 19.95 14.89 -4.07
C GLY A 7 19.00 14.05 -3.23
N VAL A 8 18.75 12.82 -3.65
CA VAL A 8 17.89 11.88 -2.92
C VAL A 8 18.66 11.41 -1.69
N ASN A 9 18.20 11.81 -0.49
CA ASN A 9 18.77 11.33 0.75
C ASN A 9 18.30 9.88 1.00
N LYS A 10 19.23 8.93 0.91
CA LYS A 10 18.94 7.50 1.05
C LYS A 10 18.27 7.15 2.38
N SER A 11 18.69 7.81 3.47
CA SER A 11 18.15 7.56 4.81
C SER A 11 16.69 7.99 4.90
N GLN A 12 16.35 9.16 4.35
CA GLN A 12 14.96 9.64 4.31
C GLN A 12 14.05 8.72 3.48
N VAL A 13 14.54 8.19 2.36
CA VAL A 13 13.78 7.23 1.54
C VAL A 13 13.58 5.92 2.29
N ALA A 14 14.63 5.37 2.91
CA ALA A 14 14.53 4.13 3.67
C ALA A 14 13.55 4.26 4.85
N GLU A 15 13.57 5.40 5.55
CA GLU A 15 12.63 5.70 6.62
C GLU A 15 11.18 5.78 6.10
N ALA A 16 10.95 6.51 5.01
CA ALA A 16 9.63 6.64 4.40
C ALA A 16 9.05 5.30 3.95
N VAL A 17 9.86 4.48 3.25
CA VAL A 17 9.47 3.14 2.83
C VAL A 17 9.18 2.25 4.04
N GLY A 18 10.06 2.28 5.05
CA GLY A 18 9.87 1.47 6.27
C GLY A 18 8.63 1.85 7.07
N ARG A 19 8.18 3.11 7.01
CA ARG A 19 6.91 3.56 7.61
C ARG A 19 5.70 3.05 6.84
N ASP A 20 5.78 3.05 5.51
CA ASP A 20 4.66 2.68 4.64
C ASP A 20 4.54 1.16 4.44
N THR A 21 5.51 0.40 4.94
CA THR A 21 5.65 -1.05 4.76
C THR A 21 5.67 -1.78 6.12
N PRO A 22 4.57 -1.74 6.91
CA PRO A 22 4.55 -2.20 8.30
C PRO A 22 4.82 -3.70 8.46
N TRP A 23 4.50 -4.52 7.46
CA TRP A 23 4.76 -5.96 7.45
C TRP A 23 6.23 -6.35 7.50
N TRP A 24 7.15 -5.42 7.27
CA TRP A 24 8.59 -5.66 7.48
C TRP A 24 8.99 -5.80 8.94
N ARG A 25 8.17 -5.25 9.86
CA ARG A 25 8.49 -5.19 11.29
C ARG A 25 7.58 -6.10 12.11
N ASP A 26 6.32 -6.21 11.72
CA ASP A 26 5.31 -6.97 12.45
C ASP A 26 4.52 -7.89 11.52
N PRO A 27 4.58 -9.23 11.69
CA PRO A 27 3.74 -10.15 10.92
C PRO A 27 2.24 -9.94 11.19
N ASN A 28 1.86 -9.39 12.35
CA ASN A 28 0.47 -9.13 12.73
C ASN A 28 -0.01 -7.71 12.35
N TRP A 29 0.74 -6.98 11.52
CA TRP A 29 0.43 -5.61 11.12
C TRP A 29 -1.01 -5.39 10.64
N ALA A 30 -1.60 -6.39 9.97
CA ALA A 30 -2.92 -6.28 9.37
C ALA A 30 -4.03 -6.12 10.43
N VAL A 31 -3.86 -6.73 11.60
CA VAL A 31 -4.83 -6.69 12.71
C VAL A 31 -4.87 -5.31 13.38
N ILE A 32 -3.75 -4.60 13.36
CA ILE A 32 -3.60 -3.26 13.96
C ILE A 32 -3.78 -2.13 12.93
N ASP A 33 -3.86 -2.44 11.64
CA ASP A 33 -4.08 -1.44 10.59
C ASP A 33 -5.51 -0.90 10.66
N ARG A 34 -5.63 0.41 10.89
CA ARG A 34 -6.92 1.08 11.04
C ARG A 34 -7.84 0.87 9.83
N ASP A 35 -7.32 1.02 8.61
CA ASP A 35 -8.16 0.98 7.41
C ASP A 35 -8.67 -0.45 7.17
N LEU A 36 -7.87 -1.48 7.47
CA LEU A 36 -8.31 -2.88 7.41
C LEU A 36 -9.35 -3.19 8.49
N ARG A 37 -9.14 -2.73 9.73
CA ARG A 37 -10.11 -2.89 10.82
C ARG A 37 -11.46 -2.24 10.52
N GLU A 38 -11.43 -1.00 10.02
CA GLU A 38 -12.66 -0.28 9.63
C GLU A 38 -13.37 -0.99 8.49
N SER A 39 -12.63 -1.55 7.53
CA SER A 39 -13.20 -2.37 6.46
C SER A 39 -13.84 -3.65 6.99
N ASP A 40 -13.20 -4.37 7.91
CA ASP A 40 -13.74 -5.60 8.52
C ASP A 40 -14.97 -5.35 9.39
N ALA A 41 -15.04 -4.18 10.04
CA ALA A 41 -16.20 -3.77 10.82
C ALA A 41 -17.39 -3.31 9.96
N SER A 42 -17.16 -3.04 8.67
CA SER A 42 -18.22 -2.61 7.78
C SER A 42 -19.13 -3.79 7.41
N GLN A 43 -20.45 -3.57 7.43
CA GLN A 43 -21.44 -4.61 7.07
C GLN A 43 -21.43 -4.96 5.57
N LEU A 44 -20.70 -4.16 4.77
CA LEU A 44 -20.45 -4.42 3.37
C LEU A 44 -19.18 -5.27 3.27
N SER A 45 -19.35 -6.60 3.33
CA SER A 45 -18.27 -7.54 3.02
C SER A 45 -17.93 -7.44 1.54
N TYR A 46 -17.14 -6.43 1.19
CA TYR A 46 -16.64 -6.21 -0.15
C TYR A 46 -15.16 -6.60 -0.17
N TYR A 47 -14.90 -7.83 -0.64
CA TYR A 47 -13.56 -8.26 -1.01
C TYR A 47 -13.40 -8.08 -2.52
N PRO A 48 -12.74 -7.02 -2.99
CA PRO A 48 -12.62 -6.78 -4.42
C PRO A 48 -11.66 -7.82 -5.02
N SER A 49 -12.20 -8.75 -5.80
CA SER A 49 -11.43 -9.80 -6.50
C SER A 49 -10.54 -9.27 -7.63
N ALA A 50 -10.53 -7.96 -7.86
CA ALA A 50 -9.81 -7.31 -8.95
C ALA A 50 -8.29 -7.57 -8.93
N LEU A 51 -7.73 -7.97 -7.79
CA LEU A 51 -6.32 -8.26 -7.60
C LEU A 51 -6.03 -9.72 -7.23
N ASP A 52 -6.99 -10.63 -7.39
CA ASP A 52 -6.80 -12.05 -7.04
C ASP A 52 -5.86 -12.75 -8.04
N ASP A 53 -5.82 -12.29 -9.30
CA ASP A 53 -5.02 -12.89 -10.37
C ASP A 53 -3.83 -12.02 -10.80
N ILE A 54 -3.09 -11.48 -9.83
CA ILE A 54 -1.85 -10.74 -10.13
C ILE A 54 -0.80 -11.70 -10.67
N ARG A 55 -0.29 -11.39 -11.86
CA ARG A 55 0.82 -12.10 -12.51
C ARG A 55 2.12 -11.33 -12.31
N ILE A 56 3.20 -12.07 -12.12
CA ILE A 56 4.56 -11.51 -12.06
C ILE A 56 4.86 -10.80 -13.40
N GLY A 57 5.45 -9.62 -13.33
CA GLY A 57 5.74 -8.79 -14.51
C GLY A 57 4.57 -7.96 -15.02
N GLY A 58 3.39 -8.04 -14.38
CA GLY A 58 2.23 -7.21 -14.72
C GLY A 58 2.29 -5.81 -14.10
N LEU A 59 1.85 -4.81 -14.87
CA LEU A 59 1.56 -3.46 -14.36
C LEU A 59 0.04 -3.31 -14.21
N TYR A 60 -0.41 -3.15 -12.97
CA TYR A 60 -1.82 -2.99 -12.65
C TYR A 60 -2.08 -1.57 -12.17
N MET A 61 -3.14 -0.96 -12.70
CA MET A 61 -3.52 0.41 -12.35
C MET A 61 -4.93 0.41 -11.78
N LEU A 62 -5.05 0.82 -10.51
CA LEU A 62 -6.32 0.85 -9.78
C LEU A 62 -6.89 2.27 -9.75
N TYR A 63 -7.94 2.50 -10.52
CA TYR A 63 -8.63 3.79 -10.63
C TYR A 63 -9.98 3.79 -9.91
N GLY A 64 -10.47 4.99 -9.59
CA GLY A 64 -11.83 5.18 -9.06
C GLY A 64 -11.96 6.39 -8.13
N PRO A 65 -13.19 6.74 -7.71
CA PRO A 65 -13.45 7.90 -6.85
C PRO A 65 -12.71 7.86 -5.51
N ARG A 66 -12.53 9.01 -4.86
CA ARG A 66 -11.88 9.08 -3.54
C ARG A 66 -12.71 8.28 -2.53
N ARG A 67 -12.05 7.56 -1.61
CA ARG A 67 -12.65 6.75 -0.52
C ARG A 67 -13.43 5.49 -0.92
N VAL A 68 -13.33 5.01 -2.16
CA VAL A 68 -13.94 3.71 -2.58
C VAL A 68 -13.18 2.46 -2.13
N GLY A 69 -12.26 2.56 -1.16
CA GLY A 69 -11.54 1.39 -0.64
C GLY A 69 -10.30 0.94 -1.43
N LYS A 70 -9.81 1.71 -2.41
CA LYS A 70 -8.60 1.33 -3.18
C LYS A 70 -7.36 1.06 -2.31
N SER A 71 -7.11 1.89 -1.30
CA SER A 71 -5.98 1.69 -0.39
C SER A 71 -6.13 0.44 0.45
N VAL A 72 -7.37 0.13 0.87
CA VAL A 72 -7.74 -1.08 1.61
C VAL A 72 -7.51 -2.30 0.74
N LEU A 73 -7.96 -2.28 -0.51
CA LEU A 73 -7.72 -3.35 -1.49
C LEU A 73 -6.22 -3.65 -1.63
N VAL A 74 -5.38 -2.64 -1.85
CA VAL A 74 -3.93 -2.85 -1.95
C VAL A 74 -3.36 -3.48 -0.67
N LYS A 75 -3.82 -3.06 0.53
CA LYS A 75 -3.38 -3.67 1.80
C LYS A 75 -3.85 -5.12 1.94
N ARG A 76 -5.08 -5.44 1.55
CA ARG A 76 -5.59 -6.82 1.51
C ARG A 76 -4.81 -7.70 0.56
N THR A 77 -4.45 -7.20 -0.61
CA THR A 77 -3.60 -7.92 -1.56
C THR A 77 -2.22 -8.20 -0.95
N VAL A 78 -1.62 -7.22 -0.26
CA VAL A 78 -0.37 -7.47 0.47
C VAL A 78 -0.54 -8.56 1.51
N GLN A 79 -1.61 -8.52 2.32
CA GLN A 79 -1.91 -9.57 3.28
C GLN A 79 -2.04 -10.94 2.61
N ALA A 80 -2.80 -11.05 1.53
CA ALA A 80 -2.97 -12.30 0.79
C ALA A 80 -1.65 -12.85 0.21
N LEU A 81 -0.77 -11.98 -0.30
CA LEU A 81 0.56 -12.39 -0.78
C LEU A 81 1.44 -12.92 0.38
N LEU A 82 1.38 -12.28 1.54
CA LEU A 82 2.09 -12.75 2.73
C LEU A 82 1.54 -14.10 3.21
N ASP A 83 0.21 -14.26 3.22
CA ASP A 83 -0.46 -15.51 3.59
C ASP A 83 -0.11 -16.67 2.62
N GLN A 84 0.17 -16.35 1.36
CA GLN A 84 0.69 -17.29 0.35
C GLN A 84 2.20 -17.61 0.52
N GLY A 85 2.88 -16.98 1.49
CA GLY A 85 4.30 -17.23 1.77
C GLY A 85 5.28 -16.38 0.96
N VAL A 86 4.82 -15.33 0.27
CA VAL A 86 5.71 -14.38 -0.41
C VAL A 86 6.59 -13.70 0.64
N ASN A 87 7.90 -13.60 0.37
CA ASN A 87 8.83 -12.98 1.31
C ASN A 87 8.43 -11.51 1.55
N PRO A 88 8.22 -11.08 2.81
CA PRO A 88 7.82 -9.71 3.15
C PRO A 88 8.71 -8.63 2.50
N ARG A 89 10.02 -8.91 2.35
CA ARG A 89 10.99 -7.97 1.75
C ARG A 89 10.88 -7.84 0.22
N GLN A 90 10.13 -8.72 -0.44
CA GLN A 90 9.82 -8.60 -1.87
C GLN A 90 8.62 -7.68 -2.13
N ILE A 91 7.89 -7.29 -1.09
CA ILE A 91 6.72 -6.44 -1.18
C ILE A 91 7.05 -5.07 -0.57
N ILE A 92 6.96 -4.03 -1.39
CA ILE A 92 7.21 -2.64 -0.99
C ILE A 92 5.96 -1.82 -1.26
N ARG A 93 5.57 -0.98 -0.31
CA ARG A 93 4.55 0.06 -0.52
C ARG A 93 5.15 1.43 -0.35
N VAL A 94 4.81 2.30 -1.30
CA VAL A 94 5.21 3.70 -1.30
C VAL A 94 3.94 4.53 -1.43
N THR A 95 3.63 5.30 -0.39
CA THR A 95 2.51 6.24 -0.44
C THR A 95 3.02 7.57 -0.95
N VAL A 96 2.51 7.99 -2.10
CA VAL A 96 2.78 9.31 -2.66
C VAL A 96 1.57 10.20 -2.38
N ASP A 97 1.63 10.95 -1.28
CA ASP A 97 0.63 11.99 -0.99
C ASP A 97 1.21 13.35 -1.41
N VAL A 98 0.70 13.90 -2.51
CA VAL A 98 0.97 15.28 -2.90
C VAL A 98 0.01 16.16 -2.11
N ARG A 99 0.48 16.72 -1.00
CA ARG A 99 -0.19 17.84 -0.34
C ARG A 99 -0.10 19.05 -1.27
N PHE A 100 -1.07 19.21 -2.15
CA PHE A 100 -1.34 20.51 -2.75
C PHE A 100 -1.93 21.39 -1.64
N ARG A 101 -1.08 22.26 -1.08
CA ARG A 101 -1.55 23.36 -0.25
C ARG A 101 -2.06 24.41 -1.23
N CYS A 102 -3.37 24.44 -1.48
CA CYS A 102 -3.99 25.62 -2.08
C CYS A 102 -3.76 26.77 -1.09
N ILE A 103 -2.96 27.72 -1.52
CA ILE A 103 -2.87 29.07 -0.96
C ILE A 103 -3.91 29.91 -1.70
#